data_AF-A0A967PEV9-F1
#
_entry.id   AF-A0A967PEV9-F1
#
_cell.length_a   1.000
_cell.length_b   1.000
_cell.length_c   1.000
_cell.angle_alpha   90.00
_cell.angle_beta   90.00
_cell.angle_gamma   90.00
#
_symmetry.space_group_name_H-M   'P 1'
#
loop_
_entity.id
_entity.type
_entity.pdbx_description
1 polymer ?
#
loop_
_entity_poly.entity_id
_entity_poly.type
_entity_poly.pdbx_seq_one_letter_code
_entity_poly.pdbx_strand_id
1 'polypeptide(L)'
;MRGQWLSFFNDLGCKTLFATHYHELAELSSDKERVKNYNVCVKEVDDEIVFLRKLIEGAASHSYGIEVAKLAGIPGEVISSAKKVLYNLEKTQSEIKSTISEDQLNLFRDKEEDKNETELLDQLKNLDL
;
A
#
# COMPACT_ATOMS: atom_id res chain seq x y z
N MET A 1 24.17 22.73 11.13
CA MET A 1 24.21 22.41 9.68
C MET A 1 23.56 21.04 9.38
N ARG A 2 22.26 20.85 9.65
CA ARG A 2 21.59 19.53 9.52
C ARG A 2 20.21 19.58 8.83
N GLY A 3 19.96 20.59 8.00
CA GLY A 3 18.66 20.76 7.32
C GLY A 3 18.70 20.97 5.81
N GLN A 4 19.88 21.13 5.20
CA GLN A 4 19.99 21.55 3.79
C GLN A 4 20.20 20.40 2.78
N TRP A 5 20.45 19.17 3.22
CA TRP A 5 20.76 18.07 2.31
C TRP A 5 19.51 17.49 1.62
N LEU A 6 18.37 17.43 2.31
CA LEU A 6 17.15 16.84 1.73
C LEU A 6 16.55 17.74 0.63
N SER A 7 16.71 19.06 0.76
CA SER A 7 16.29 20.03 -0.26
C SER A 7 17.08 19.89 -1.57
N PHE A 8 18.37 19.51 -1.49
CA PHE A 8 19.26 19.45 -2.65
C PHE A 8 18.91 18.32 -3.64
N PHE A 9 18.23 17.27 -3.18
CA PHE A 9 17.85 16.15 -4.04
C PHE A 9 16.49 16.31 -4.73
N ASN A 10 15.68 17.30 -4.33
CA ASN A 10 14.32 17.47 -4.84
C ASN A 10 14.28 17.89 -6.33
N ASP A 11 15.37 18.47 -6.85
CA ASP A 11 15.41 19.08 -8.20
C ASP A 11 16.35 18.40 -9.20
N LEU A 12 16.96 17.26 -8.87
CA LEU A 12 17.86 16.55 -9.80
C LEU A 12 17.14 16.11 -11.09
N GLY A 13 15.81 15.96 -11.02
CA GLY A 13 14.94 15.72 -12.17
C GLY A 13 15.38 14.56 -13.07
N CYS A 14 16.20 13.65 -12.55
CA CYS A 14 16.78 12.56 -13.29
C CYS A 14 15.69 11.55 -13.68
N LYS A 15 15.89 10.89 -14.82
CA LYS A 15 15.03 9.80 -15.23
C LYS A 15 15.34 8.58 -14.35
N THR A 16 14.40 8.23 -13.49
CA THR A 16 14.52 7.11 -12.54
C THR A 16 13.48 6.07 -12.86
N LEU A 17 13.90 4.80 -12.92
CA LEU A 17 13.01 3.65 -12.91
C LEU A 17 13.16 2.96 -11.56
N PHE A 18 12.05 2.76 -10.85
CA PHE A 18 12.03 2.13 -9.54
C PHE A 18 11.11 0.91 -9.56
N ALA A 19 11.68 -0.29 -9.48
CA ALA A 19 10.93 -1.54 -9.41
C ALA A 19 10.77 -1.94 -7.94
N THR A 20 9.52 -2.10 -7.48
CA THR A 20 9.21 -2.35 -6.07
C THR A 20 8.04 -3.31 -5.91
N HIS A 21 7.99 -3.98 -4.77
CA HIS A 21 6.85 -4.78 -4.30
C HIS A 21 6.08 -4.10 -3.16
N TYR A 22 6.49 -2.90 -2.74
CA TYR A 22 5.80 -2.10 -1.73
C TYR A 22 4.63 -1.34 -2.37
N HIS A 23 3.41 -1.65 -1.95
CA HIS A 23 2.20 -1.01 -2.46
C HIS A 23 2.06 0.43 -1.95
N GLU A 24 2.58 0.73 -0.76
CA GLU A 24 2.54 2.06 -0.14
C GLU A 24 3.26 3.09 -1.00
N LEU A 25 4.31 2.67 -1.72
CA LEU A 25 5.04 3.53 -2.64
C LEU A 25 4.25 3.86 -3.91
N ALA A 26 3.20 3.10 -4.24
CA ALA A 26 2.32 3.43 -5.34
C ALA A 26 1.52 4.71 -5.06
N GLU A 27 1.22 5.03 -3.79
CA GLU A 27 0.51 6.26 -3.43
C GLU A 27 1.34 7.52 -3.75
N LEU A 28 2.66 7.38 -3.91
CA LEU A 28 3.55 8.50 -4.23
C LEU A 28 3.19 9.18 -5.58
N SER A 29 2.57 8.47 -6.52
CA SER A 29 2.11 9.06 -7.78
C SER A 29 0.97 10.07 -7.59
N SER A 30 0.24 10.00 -6.46
CA SER A 30 -0.84 10.93 -6.14
C SER A 30 -0.30 12.29 -5.69
N ASP A 31 0.82 12.29 -4.95
CA ASP A 31 1.40 13.49 -4.34
C ASP A 31 2.49 14.16 -5.19
N LYS A 32 2.98 13.48 -6.23
CA LYS A 32 4.10 13.94 -7.07
C LYS A 32 3.74 13.91 -8.56
N GLU A 33 3.56 15.08 -9.16
CA GLU A 33 3.20 15.26 -10.58
C GLU A 33 4.11 14.51 -11.58
N ARG A 34 5.39 14.35 -11.24
CA ARG A 34 6.39 13.70 -12.10
C ARG A 34 6.52 12.19 -11.88
N VAL A 35 5.76 11.61 -10.95
CA VAL A 35 5.80 10.18 -10.64
C VAL A 35 4.63 9.48 -11.32
N LYS A 36 4.93 8.39 -12.02
CA LYS A 36 3.92 7.55 -12.68
C LYS A 36 4.14 6.11 -12.28
N ASN A 37 3.05 5.45 -11.90
CA ASN A 37 3.07 4.02 -11.65
C ASN A 37 2.89 3.23 -12.94
N TYR A 38 3.68 2.19 -13.08
CA TYR A 38 3.53 1.19 -14.11
C TYR A 38 3.60 -0.20 -13.49
N ASN A 39 2.80 -1.12 -14.00
CA ASN A 39 2.84 -2.53 -13.63
C ASN A 39 2.97 -3.42 -14.87
N VAL A 40 3.41 -4.66 -14.66
CA VAL A 40 3.51 -5.65 -15.73
C VAL A 40 2.11 -6.17 -16.02
N CYS A 41 1.71 -6.11 -17.29
CA CYS A 41 0.40 -6.56 -17.73
C CYS A 41 0.29 -8.09 -17.62
N VAL A 42 -0.85 -8.53 -17.13
CA VAL A 42 -1.13 -9.94 -16.86
C VAL A 42 -2.43 -10.31 -17.57
N LYS A 43 -2.49 -11.53 -18.14
CA LYS A 43 -3.68 -12.07 -18.79
C LYS A 43 -4.00 -13.45 -18.24
N GLU A 44 -5.26 -13.70 -17.94
CA GLU A 44 -5.76 -15.02 -17.56
C GLU A 44 -6.23 -15.78 -18.80
N VAL A 45 -5.79 -17.03 -18.93
CA VAL A 45 -6.15 -17.95 -20.02
C VAL A 45 -6.26 -19.35 -19.42
N ASP A 46 -7.42 -20.01 -19.53
CA ASP A 46 -7.63 -21.40 -19.07
C ASP A 46 -7.18 -21.65 -17.61
N ASP A 47 -7.59 -20.78 -16.68
CA ASP A 47 -7.20 -20.81 -15.25
C ASP A 47 -5.68 -20.66 -15.00
N GLU A 48 -4.92 -20.24 -16.02
CA GLU A 48 -3.50 -19.96 -15.97
C GLU A 48 -3.23 -18.46 -16.17
N ILE A 49 -2.26 -17.94 -15.41
CA ILE A 49 -1.85 -16.55 -15.51
C ILE A 49 -0.64 -16.42 -16.44
N VAL A 50 -0.78 -15.60 -17.47
CA VAL A 50 0.27 -15.27 -18.45
C VAL A 50 0.76 -13.85 -18.23
N PHE A 51 2.04 -13.71 -17.88
CA PHE A 51 2.71 -12.42 -17.78
C PHE A 51 3.06 -11.90 -19.17
N LEU A 52 2.41 -10.81 -19.57
CA LEU A 52 2.74 -10.10 -20.79
C LEU A 52 3.97 -9.24 -20.51
N ARG A 53 4.97 -9.26 -21.39
CA ARG A 53 6.17 -8.41 -21.29
C ARG A 53 5.87 -6.94 -21.65
N LYS A 54 4.74 -6.43 -21.18
CA LYS A 54 4.19 -5.11 -21.48
C LYS A 54 3.93 -4.38 -20.18
N LEU A 55 4.43 -3.15 -20.07
CA LEU A 55 4.08 -2.26 -18.97
C LEU A 55 2.76 -1.54 -19.27
N ILE A 56 1.88 -1.46 -18.28
CA ILE A 56 0.64 -0.69 -18.32
C ILE A 56 0.64 0.32 -17.18
N GLU A 57 0.00 1.46 -17.39
CA GLU A 57 -0.08 2.53 -16.39
C GLU A 57 -0.99 2.11 -15.22
N GLY A 58 -0.61 2.50 -14.01
CA GLY A 58 -1.33 2.19 -12.76
C GLY A 58 -0.53 1.31 -11.80
N ALA A 59 -1.01 1.24 -10.56
CA ALA A 59 -0.49 0.33 -9.54
C ALA A 59 -0.95 -1.12 -9.81
N ALA A 60 -0.19 -2.10 -9.32
CA ALA A 60 -0.62 -3.49 -9.36
C ALA A 60 -1.83 -3.68 -8.43
N SER A 61 -2.85 -4.42 -8.89
CA SER A 61 -4.07 -4.66 -8.10
C SER A 61 -3.99 -5.94 -7.25
N HIS A 62 -3.16 -6.90 -7.64
CA HIS A 62 -3.07 -8.22 -7.01
C HIS A 62 -1.61 -8.71 -6.96
N SER A 63 -1.32 -9.53 -5.95
CA SER A 63 -0.03 -10.21 -5.79
C SER A 63 -0.04 -11.55 -6.51
N TYR A 64 0.86 -11.74 -7.49
CA TYR A 64 0.93 -12.98 -8.29
C TYR A 64 2.01 -13.95 -7.82
N GLY A 65 2.30 -13.97 -6.51
CA GLY A 65 3.42 -14.72 -5.94
C GLY A 65 3.32 -16.24 -6.14
N ILE A 66 2.11 -16.80 -6.01
CA ILE A 66 1.86 -18.23 -6.20
C ILE A 66 2.04 -18.62 -7.67
N GLU A 67 1.60 -17.75 -8.59
CA GLU A 67 1.72 -17.97 -10.02
C GLU A 67 3.17 -17.87 -10.49
N VAL A 68 3.94 -16.92 -9.96
CA VAL A 68 5.39 -16.84 -10.19
C VAL A 68 6.09 -18.09 -9.66
N ALA A 69 5.72 -18.59 -8.48
CA ALA A 69 6.28 -19.82 -7.93
C ALA A 69 5.97 -21.05 -8.81
N LYS A 70 4.75 -21.14 -9.35
CA LYS A 70 4.37 -22.19 -10.30
C LYS A 70 5.22 -22.13 -11.58
N LEU A 71 5.42 -20.94 -12.14
CA LEU A 71 6.30 -20.73 -13.31
C LEU A 71 7.77 -21.04 -13.02
N ALA A 72 8.23 -20.83 -11.78
CA ALA A 72 9.58 -21.19 -11.34
C ALA A 72 9.80 -22.70 -11.14
N GLY A 73 8.76 -23.52 -11.34
CA GLY A 73 8.85 -24.98 -11.24
C GLY A 73 8.74 -25.51 -9.81
N ILE A 74 8.18 -24.74 -8.89
CA ILE A 74 7.90 -25.21 -7.52
C ILE A 74 6.90 -26.38 -7.57
N PRO A 75 7.10 -27.47 -6.79
CA PRO A 75 6.23 -28.64 -6.83
C PRO A 75 4.75 -28.31 -6.59
N GLY A 76 3.86 -28.98 -7.35
CA GLY A 76 2.42 -28.74 -7.29
C GLY A 76 1.80 -28.94 -5.90
N GLU A 77 2.34 -29.85 -5.08
CA GLU A 77 1.92 -30.04 -3.70
C GLU A 77 2.15 -28.79 -2.84
N VAL A 78 3.28 -28.11 -3.03
CA VAL A 78 3.62 -26.86 -2.34
C VAL A 78 2.70 -25.73 -2.81
N ILE A 79 2.45 -25.64 -4.13
CA ILE A 79 1.50 -24.68 -4.70
C ILE A 79 0.09 -24.88 -4.14
N SER A 80 -0.39 -26.13 -4.06
CA SER A 80 -1.69 -26.45 -3.49
C SER A 80 -1.80 -26.06 -2.02
N SER A 81 -0.74 -26.32 -1.24
CA SER A 81 -0.67 -25.90 0.17
C SER A 81 -0.71 -24.38 0.31
N ALA A 82 0.07 -23.64 -0.49
CA ALA A 82 0.08 -22.19 -0.49
C ALA A 82 -1.30 -21.59 -0.83
N LYS A 83 -2.02 -22.17 -1.82
CA LYS A 83 -3.39 -21.76 -2.17
C LYS A 83 -4.37 -21.97 -1.02
N LYS A 84 -4.27 -23.07 -0.27
CA LYS A 84 -5.11 -23.32 0.93
C LYS A 84 -4.85 -22.30 2.03
N VAL A 85 -3.58 -21.95 2.27
CA VAL A 85 -3.21 -20.93 3.24
C VAL A 85 -3.74 -19.57 2.83
N LEU A 86 -3.58 -19.18 1.56
CA LEU A 86 -4.12 -17.93 1.02
C LEU A 86 -5.64 -17.84 1.21
N TYR A 87 -6.38 -18.89 0.85
CA TYR A 87 -7.82 -18.96 1.02
C TYR A 87 -8.26 -18.73 2.47
N ASN A 88 -7.54 -19.33 3.43
CA ASN A 88 -7.85 -19.15 4.85
C ASN A 88 -7.56 -17.71 5.31
N LEU A 89 -6.46 -17.10 4.87
CA LEU A 89 -6.11 -15.72 5.21
C LEU A 89 -7.14 -14.72 4.67
N GLU A 90 -7.55 -14.87 3.41
CA GLU A 90 -8.57 -14.02 2.78
C GLU A 90 -9.92 -14.17 3.48
N LYS A 91 -10.30 -15.40 3.83
CA LYS A 91 -11.53 -15.68 4.58
C LYS A 91 -11.50 -15.00 5.95
N THR A 92 -10.43 -15.18 6.74
CA THR A 92 -10.31 -14.52 8.05
C THR A 92 -10.32 -13.00 7.94
N GLN A 93 -9.66 -12.43 6.92
CA GLN A 93 -9.71 -10.98 6.69
C GLN A 93 -11.13 -10.49 6.37
N SER A 94 -11.90 -11.26 5.58
CA SER A 94 -13.29 -10.93 5.28
C SER A 94 -14.19 -11.03 6.52
N GLU A 95 -13.99 -12.03 7.37
CA GLU A 95 -14.74 -12.22 8.62
C GLU A 95 -14.48 -11.08 9.61
N ILE A 96 -13.22 -10.66 9.76
CA ILE A 96 -12.84 -9.50 10.58
C ILE A 96 -13.50 -8.22 10.05
N LYS A 97 -13.42 -7.95 8.75
CA LYS A 97 -14.10 -6.79 8.14
C LYS A 97 -15.62 -6.81 8.36
N SER A 98 -16.25 -7.99 8.32
CA SER A 98 -17.70 -8.12 8.54
C SER A 98 -18.13 -7.99 10.01
N THR A 99 -17.22 -8.30 10.95
CA THR A 99 -17.49 -8.25 12.40
C THR A 99 -17.24 -6.86 12.98
N ILE A 100 -16.37 -6.06 12.35
CA ILE A 100 -16.23 -4.64 12.65
C ILE A 100 -17.44 -3.92 12.05
N SER A 101 -18.56 -3.94 12.77
CA SER A 101 -19.72 -3.10 12.48
C SER A 101 -19.29 -1.62 12.46
N GLU A 102 -19.85 -0.83 11.55
CA GLU A 102 -19.68 0.64 11.52
C GLU A 102 -19.92 1.30 12.89
N ASP A 103 -20.74 0.66 13.74
CA ASP A 103 -20.99 1.06 15.13
C ASP A 103 -19.75 1.02 16.05
N GLN A 104 -18.81 0.10 15.85
CA GLN A 104 -17.55 0.06 16.62
C GLN A 104 -16.59 1.16 16.17
N LEU A 105 -16.63 1.58 14.90
CA LEU A 105 -15.83 2.70 14.37
C LEU A 105 -16.33 4.05 14.86
N ASN A 106 -17.65 4.20 15.06
CA ASN A 106 -18.23 5.40 15.68
C ASN A 106 -17.88 5.53 17.17
N LEU A 107 -17.67 4.42 17.88
CA LEU A 107 -17.28 4.41 19.30
C LEU A 107 -15.87 4.98 19.54
N PHE A 108 -14.98 4.96 18.53
CA PHE A 108 -13.67 5.60 18.56
C PHE A 108 -13.65 7.03 18.00
N ARG A 109 -14.75 7.49 17.37
CA ARG A 109 -14.91 8.88 16.91
C ARG A 109 -15.49 9.80 17.99
N ASP A 110 -16.24 9.25 18.95
CA ASP A 110 -16.88 10.02 20.01
C ASP A 110 -16.13 9.97 21.35
N LYS A 111 -14.80 10.15 21.33
CA LYS A 111 -14.06 10.58 22.52
C LYS A 111 -13.38 11.92 22.28
N GLU A 112 -14.17 12.93 22.63
CA GLU A 112 -13.79 14.25 23.16
C GLU A 112 -12.84 15.09 22.31
N GLU A 113 -13.43 16.05 21.57
CA GLU A 113 -12.88 17.40 21.49
C GLU A 113 -12.75 17.91 22.93
N ASP A 114 -11.62 17.58 23.56
CA ASP A 114 -11.26 18.02 24.89
C ASP A 114 -11.11 19.54 24.83
N LYS A 115 -12.11 20.28 25.33
CA LYS A 115 -12.12 21.75 25.42
C LYS A 115 -10.89 22.32 26.16
N ASN A 116 -10.14 21.46 26.84
CA ASN A 116 -8.88 21.77 27.50
C ASN A 116 -7.71 21.97 26.51
N GLU A 117 -7.71 21.35 25.33
CA GLU A 117 -6.61 21.54 24.36
C GLU A 117 -6.62 22.96 23.78
N THR A 118 -7.78 23.54 23.50
CA THR A 118 -7.88 24.90 22.97
C THR A 118 -7.38 25.95 23.97
N GLU A 119 -7.64 25.75 25.27
CA GLU A 119 -7.23 26.67 26.33
C GLU A 119 -5.73 26.54 26.66
N LEU A 120 -5.18 25.31 26.62
CA LEU A 120 -3.74 25.07 26.78
C LEU A 120 -2.91 25.53 25.57
N LEU A 121 -3.45 25.42 24.34
CA LEU A 121 -2.81 25.91 23.11
C LEU A 121 -2.78 27.45 23.05
N ASP A 122 -3.80 28.13 23.57
CA ASP A 122 -3.80 29.59 23.68
C ASP A 122 -2.90 30.10 24.80
N GLN A 123 -2.75 29.35 25.89
CA GLN A 123 -1.76 29.66 26.94
C GLN A 123 -0.31 29.45 26.45
N LEU A 124 -0.04 28.43 25.65
CA LEU A 124 1.28 28.19 25.05
C LEU A 124 1.65 29.21 23.96
N LYS A 125 0.68 29.82 23.28
CA LYS A 125 0.93 30.92 22.32
C LYS A 125 1.24 32.26 23.00
N ASN A 126 0.79 32.44 24.24
CA ASN A 126 0.91 33.70 24.98
C ASN A 126 2.02 33.71 26.04
N LEU A 127 2.68 32.57 26.30
CA LEU A 127 3.78 32.47 27.26
C LEU A 127 5.10 32.16 26.54
N ASP A 128 5.72 33.24 26.05
CA ASP A 128 7.15 33.42 25.74
C ASP A 128 7.78 32.56 24.61
N LEU A 129 8.62 33.08 23.71
CA LEU A 129 9.35 34.35 23.61
C LEU A 129 9.84 34.56 22.16
#